data_AF-A0A2G6CAF3-F1
#
_entry.id   AF-A0A2G6CAF3-F1
#
_cell.length_a   1.000
_cell.length_b   1.000
_cell.length_c   1.000
_cell.angle_alpha   90.00
_cell.angle_beta   90.00
_cell.angle_gamma   90.00
#
_symmetry.space_group_name_H-M   'P 1'
#
loop_
_entity.id
_entity.type
_entity.pdbx_description
1 polymer ?
#
loop_
_entity_poly.entity_id
_entity_poly.type
_entity_poly.pdbx_seq_one_letter_code
_entity_poly.pdbx_strand_id
1 'polypeptide(L)'
;NTSKIDDYGKLLGPNYKKHLENLRGGERVEMGGKKNITDFALWKFAKQEDVGTGKREMERDSPRGVGFPGRHAECSAMSSKYLGEQFDIHHGGADHISIHHPNEIAQSECCFGKKPWVKYWLHNQFLQVDGGRMGKSLGNMYSLQDIQDKGYDVLDLRYFFFMAHYRSFQDFTWENLTSAQNARKNLKKKIAKYSNQASPWRGGVPLCGTEGSDNYSNILTTLFDDFNTPNLLAEINKLLKNPSEEDIAFINYLDTHFLKLDLFTNSEDIENTTNDKIIPEEIITLAEQRKQAKIEKNYTLADELRNKIQDAGYTIKDTAEGYELNK
;
A
#
# COMPACT_ATOMS: atom_id res chain seq x y z
N ASN A 1 -11.43 -30.89 15.91
CA ASN A 1 -10.85 -30.21 17.07
C ASN A 1 -9.39 -29.97 16.78
N THR A 2 -8.93 -28.76 17.08
CA THR A 2 -7.53 -28.34 16.89
C THR A 2 -6.56 -29.14 17.76
N SER A 3 -7.00 -29.61 18.94
CA SER A 3 -6.19 -30.46 19.83
C SER A 3 -5.80 -31.82 19.25
N LYS A 4 -6.34 -32.22 18.09
CA LYS A 4 -5.97 -33.46 17.38
C LYS A 4 -4.91 -33.23 16.30
N ILE A 5 -4.41 -32.00 16.17
CA ILE A 5 -3.47 -31.60 15.13
C ILE A 5 -2.19 -31.15 15.84
N ASP A 6 -1.16 -31.97 15.80
CA ASP A 6 0.07 -31.78 16.60
C ASP A 6 0.81 -30.48 16.29
N ASP A 7 0.72 -30.02 15.04
CA ASP A 7 1.37 -28.82 14.51
C ASP A 7 0.40 -27.65 14.28
N TYR A 8 -0.79 -27.68 14.88
CA TYR A 8 -1.74 -26.57 14.80
C TYR A 8 -1.11 -25.27 15.31
N GLY A 9 -1.15 -24.22 14.50
CA GLY A 9 -0.56 -22.92 14.82
C GLY A 9 0.91 -22.76 14.44
N LYS A 10 1.55 -23.75 13.79
CA LYS A 10 2.97 -23.66 13.39
C LYS A 10 3.34 -22.39 12.58
N LEU A 11 2.37 -21.82 11.84
CA LEU A 11 2.56 -20.57 11.09
C LEU A 11 2.84 -19.35 11.99
N LEU A 12 2.46 -19.37 13.27
CA LEU A 12 2.78 -18.30 14.23
C LEU A 12 4.28 -18.21 14.57
N GLY A 13 5.09 -19.15 14.07
CA GLY A 13 6.54 -19.18 14.26
C GLY A 13 7.00 -20.15 15.35
N PRO A 14 8.30 -20.15 15.69
CA PRO A 14 8.93 -21.22 16.51
C PRO A 14 8.32 -21.38 17.91
N ASN A 15 7.73 -20.32 18.47
CA ASN A 15 7.13 -20.30 19.81
C ASN A 15 5.60 -20.50 19.80
N TYR A 16 5.01 -20.98 18.71
CA TYR A 16 3.56 -21.06 18.57
C TYR A 16 2.88 -21.84 19.72
N LYS A 17 3.46 -22.95 20.19
CA LYS A 17 2.88 -23.74 21.29
C LYS A 17 2.70 -22.92 22.56
N LYS A 18 3.75 -22.18 22.96
CA LYS A 18 3.69 -21.25 24.10
C LYS A 18 2.68 -20.13 23.86
N HIS A 19 2.56 -19.64 22.63
CA HIS A 19 1.53 -18.66 22.29
C HIS A 19 0.12 -19.23 22.51
N LEU A 20 -0.14 -20.47 22.07
CA LEU A 20 -1.42 -21.15 22.25
C LEU A 20 -1.74 -21.44 23.73
N GLU A 21 -0.74 -21.81 24.53
CA GLU A 21 -0.89 -22.04 25.99
C GLU A 21 -1.28 -20.77 26.74
N ASN A 22 -0.78 -19.61 26.29
CA ASN A 22 -1.07 -18.32 26.93
C ASN A 22 -2.43 -17.73 26.52
N LEU A 23 -3.17 -18.37 25.61
CA LEU A 23 -4.49 -17.89 25.23
C LEU A 23 -5.45 -18.05 26.42
N ARG A 24 -5.98 -16.93 26.92
CA ARG A 24 -6.96 -16.92 28.00
C ARG A 24 -8.36 -17.16 27.46
N GLY A 25 -8.88 -18.36 27.67
CA GLY A 25 -10.24 -18.73 27.25
C GLY A 25 -11.30 -18.08 28.11
N GLY A 26 -12.37 -17.58 27.49
CA GLY A 26 -13.57 -17.14 28.21
C GLY A 26 -13.58 -15.71 28.77
N GLU A 27 -12.48 -14.94 28.70
CA GLU A 27 -12.47 -13.55 29.24
C GLU A 27 -13.23 -12.53 28.37
N ARG A 28 -13.50 -12.84 27.09
CA ARG A 28 -14.22 -11.93 26.16
C ARG A 28 -15.29 -12.60 25.28
N VAL A 29 -15.25 -13.92 25.10
CA VAL A 29 -16.17 -14.68 24.23
C VAL A 29 -16.45 -16.02 24.88
N GLU A 30 -17.73 -16.41 24.98
CA GLU A 30 -18.12 -17.71 25.53
C GLU A 30 -17.52 -18.87 24.74
N MET A 31 -17.10 -19.92 25.44
CA MET A 31 -16.60 -21.15 24.83
C MET A 31 -17.67 -21.84 23.95
N GLY A 32 -18.95 -21.65 24.27
CA GLY A 32 -20.06 -22.27 23.56
C GLY A 32 -19.86 -23.78 23.43
N GLY A 33 -20.13 -24.34 22.25
CA GLY A 33 -19.96 -25.77 21.93
C GLY A 33 -18.53 -26.21 21.60
N LYS A 34 -17.50 -25.39 21.88
CA LYS A 34 -16.10 -25.72 21.60
C LYS A 34 -15.53 -26.64 22.69
N LYS A 35 -14.62 -27.55 22.31
CA LYS A 35 -13.89 -28.40 23.26
C LYS A 35 -12.55 -27.78 23.67
N ASN A 36 -11.96 -26.97 22.80
CA ASN A 36 -10.74 -26.21 23.05
C ASN A 36 -10.92 -24.75 22.67
N ILE A 37 -10.17 -23.85 23.30
CA ILE A 37 -10.22 -22.41 23.02
C ILE A 37 -9.92 -22.07 21.56
N THR A 38 -9.02 -22.84 20.94
CA THR A 38 -8.61 -22.69 19.55
C THR A 38 -9.56 -23.34 18.55
N ASP A 39 -10.57 -24.10 19.00
CA ASP A 39 -11.54 -24.68 18.06
C ASP A 39 -12.30 -23.57 17.32
N PHE A 40 -12.54 -23.79 16.03
CA PHE A 40 -13.23 -22.86 15.14
C PHE A 40 -14.35 -23.58 14.38
N ALA A 41 -15.38 -22.81 13.99
CA ALA A 41 -16.53 -23.36 13.29
C ALA A 41 -16.20 -23.62 11.82
N LEU A 42 -16.48 -24.83 11.33
CA LEU A 42 -16.49 -25.15 9.90
C LEU A 42 -17.81 -24.76 9.25
N TRP A 43 -18.91 -24.99 9.97
CA TRP A 43 -20.27 -24.67 9.57
C TRP A 43 -20.97 -24.03 10.76
N LYS A 44 -21.69 -22.95 10.53
CA LYS A 44 -22.50 -22.26 11.54
C LYS A 44 -23.96 -22.53 11.25
N PHE A 45 -24.63 -23.26 12.13
CA PHE A 45 -26.04 -23.57 11.99
C PHE A 45 -26.90 -22.30 12.13
N ALA A 46 -27.90 -22.19 11.27
CA ALA A 46 -28.98 -21.24 11.48
C ALA A 46 -29.80 -21.67 12.70
N LYS A 47 -30.36 -20.70 13.44
CA LYS A 47 -31.32 -21.04 14.50
C LYS A 47 -32.58 -21.56 13.85
N GLN A 48 -33.17 -22.61 14.40
CA GLN A 48 -34.32 -23.25 13.77
C GLN A 48 -35.50 -22.28 13.58
N GLU A 49 -35.71 -21.35 14.52
CA GLU A 49 -36.73 -20.30 14.36
C GLU A 49 -36.43 -19.25 13.27
N ASP A 50 -35.16 -19.13 12.84
CA ASP A 50 -34.73 -18.17 11.83
C ASP A 50 -34.68 -18.77 10.41
N VAL A 51 -34.70 -20.10 10.27
CA VAL A 51 -34.58 -20.80 8.97
C VAL A 51 -35.72 -20.42 8.02
N GLY A 52 -35.37 -19.94 6.83
CA GLY A 52 -36.35 -19.60 5.79
C GLY A 52 -37.18 -18.34 6.08
N THR A 53 -36.90 -17.63 7.17
CA THR A 53 -37.58 -16.38 7.53
C THR A 53 -37.08 -15.16 6.73
N GLY A 54 -35.96 -15.30 6.01
CA GLY A 54 -35.28 -14.19 5.33
C GLY A 54 -34.46 -13.28 6.25
N LYS A 55 -34.42 -13.55 7.56
CA LYS A 55 -33.62 -12.79 8.53
C LYS A 55 -32.11 -12.89 8.29
N ARG A 56 -31.66 -13.97 7.66
CA ARG A 56 -30.31 -14.10 7.09
C ARG A 56 -30.44 -14.39 5.60
N GLU A 57 -29.79 -13.57 4.79
CA GLU A 57 -29.81 -13.70 3.34
C GLU A 57 -29.01 -14.92 2.86
N MET A 58 -27.95 -15.30 3.59
CA MET A 58 -27.12 -16.45 3.27
C MET A 58 -27.43 -17.64 4.19
N GLU A 59 -28.33 -18.51 3.73
CA GLU A 59 -28.58 -19.83 4.28
C GLU A 59 -28.50 -20.90 3.18
N ARG A 60 -27.93 -22.06 3.50
CA ARG A 60 -27.80 -23.20 2.59
C ARG A 60 -28.09 -24.48 3.36
N ASP A 61 -28.69 -25.44 2.66
CA ASP A 61 -28.89 -26.78 3.20
C ASP A 61 -27.56 -27.55 3.25
N SER A 62 -27.43 -28.44 4.22
CA SER A 62 -26.24 -29.29 4.38
C SER A 62 -26.59 -30.62 5.03
N PRO A 63 -25.75 -31.66 4.91
CA PRO A 63 -25.98 -32.96 5.56
C PRO A 63 -26.11 -32.91 7.09
N ARG A 64 -25.76 -31.79 7.72
CA ARG A 64 -25.86 -31.59 9.18
C ARG A 64 -26.91 -30.56 9.59
N GLY A 65 -27.64 -29.99 8.63
CA GLY A 65 -28.65 -28.97 8.85
C GLY A 65 -28.33 -27.63 8.18
N VAL A 66 -29.35 -26.78 8.11
CA VAL A 66 -29.29 -25.48 7.44
C VAL A 66 -28.33 -24.53 8.16
N GLY A 67 -27.53 -23.80 7.39
CA GLY A 67 -26.59 -22.83 7.92
C GLY A 67 -25.74 -22.17 6.84
N PHE A 68 -24.53 -21.77 7.22
CA PHE A 68 -23.57 -21.11 6.34
C PHE A 68 -22.14 -21.47 6.76
N PRO A 69 -21.16 -21.39 5.84
CA PRO A 69 -19.79 -21.74 6.16
C PRO A 69 -19.20 -20.82 7.24
N GLY A 70 -18.24 -21.36 7.99
CA GLY A 70 -17.36 -20.53 8.80
C GLY A 70 -16.32 -19.84 7.93
N ARG A 71 -15.97 -18.59 8.25
CA ARG A 71 -15.02 -17.74 7.51
C ARG A 71 -13.78 -18.47 6.95
N HIS A 72 -13.17 -19.36 7.74
CA HIS A 72 -11.96 -20.07 7.35
C HIS A 72 -12.21 -21.12 6.26
N ALA A 73 -13.34 -21.83 6.34
CA ALA A 73 -13.68 -22.92 5.42
C ALA A 73 -13.88 -22.45 3.99
N GLU A 74 -14.33 -21.20 3.82
CA GLU A 74 -14.52 -20.58 2.51
C GLU A 74 -13.20 -20.48 1.75
N CYS A 75 -12.17 -19.90 2.38
CA CYS A 75 -10.85 -19.73 1.77
C CYS A 75 -10.19 -21.07 1.45
N SER A 76 -10.20 -22.04 2.38
CA SER A 76 -9.68 -23.40 2.12
C SER A 76 -10.38 -24.10 0.96
N ALA A 77 -11.73 -24.08 0.93
CA ALA A 77 -12.49 -24.78 -0.10
C ALA A 77 -12.30 -24.13 -1.49
N MET A 78 -12.37 -22.79 -1.57
CA MET A 78 -12.25 -22.08 -2.84
C MET A 78 -10.83 -22.16 -3.39
N SER A 79 -9.81 -21.85 -2.59
CA SER A 79 -8.43 -21.88 -3.07
C SER A 79 -8.04 -23.27 -3.55
N SER A 80 -8.41 -24.34 -2.83
CA SER A 80 -8.10 -25.70 -3.29
C SER A 80 -8.90 -26.16 -4.50
N LYS A 81 -10.12 -25.65 -4.71
CA LYS A 81 -10.86 -25.91 -5.95
C LYS A 81 -10.15 -25.35 -7.18
N TYR A 82 -9.55 -24.17 -7.07
CA TYR A 82 -8.97 -23.45 -8.21
C TYR A 82 -7.46 -23.67 -8.38
N LEU A 83 -6.73 -23.88 -7.29
CA LEU A 83 -5.26 -23.99 -7.26
C LEU A 83 -4.79 -25.41 -6.94
N GLY A 84 -5.70 -26.31 -6.57
CA GLY A 84 -5.41 -27.69 -6.22
C GLY A 84 -5.14 -27.92 -4.74
N GLU A 85 -4.85 -29.17 -4.40
CA GLU A 85 -4.62 -29.62 -3.03
C GLU A 85 -3.25 -29.17 -2.47
N GLN A 86 -2.36 -28.67 -3.33
CA GLN A 86 -1.11 -28.00 -2.95
C GLN A 86 -0.79 -26.91 -3.96
N PHE A 87 -0.41 -25.71 -3.50
CA PHE A 87 -0.05 -24.59 -4.38
C PHE A 87 1.08 -23.73 -3.82
N ASP A 88 1.57 -22.78 -4.62
CA ASP A 88 2.85 -22.12 -4.34
C ASP A 88 2.73 -20.97 -3.33
N ILE A 89 1.88 -19.98 -3.57
CA ILE A 89 1.84 -18.73 -2.79
C ILE A 89 0.44 -18.47 -2.24
N HIS A 90 0.35 -18.16 -0.94
CA HIS A 90 -0.86 -17.64 -0.29
C HIS A 90 -0.53 -16.32 0.43
N HIS A 91 -1.35 -15.30 0.19
CA HIS A 91 -1.15 -13.95 0.72
C HIS A 91 -2.24 -13.52 1.71
N GLY A 92 -1.92 -12.66 2.68
CA GLY A 92 -2.91 -12.00 3.54
C GLY A 92 -2.30 -10.93 4.44
N GLY A 93 -3.12 -10.29 5.28
CA GLY A 93 -2.62 -9.36 6.30
C GLY A 93 -1.94 -10.07 7.47
N ALA A 94 -1.06 -9.37 8.17
CA ALA A 94 -0.40 -9.90 9.38
C ALA A 94 -1.39 -10.36 10.47
N ASP A 95 -2.61 -9.81 10.51
CA ASP A 95 -3.69 -10.26 11.40
C ASP A 95 -4.10 -11.71 11.14
N HIS A 96 -4.00 -12.17 9.89
CA HIS A 96 -4.39 -13.52 9.51
C HIS A 96 -3.46 -14.62 10.08
N ILE A 97 -2.21 -14.28 10.42
CA ILE A 97 -1.20 -15.23 10.93
C ILE A 97 -1.68 -15.92 12.22
N SER A 98 -2.41 -15.20 13.07
CA SER A 98 -2.74 -15.67 14.42
C SER A 98 -3.90 -16.66 14.45
N ILE A 99 -4.83 -16.57 13.49
CA ILE A 99 -6.09 -17.33 13.51
C ILE A 99 -6.48 -17.80 12.10
N HIS A 100 -6.59 -16.89 11.13
CA HIS A 100 -7.22 -17.22 9.86
C HIS A 100 -6.44 -18.26 9.06
N HIS A 101 -5.17 -18.00 8.76
CA HIS A 101 -4.34 -18.90 7.96
C HIS A 101 -3.97 -20.22 8.68
N PRO A 102 -3.67 -20.24 10.01
CA PRO A 102 -3.53 -21.51 10.73
C PRO A 102 -4.77 -22.41 10.64
N ASN A 103 -5.96 -21.82 10.67
CA ASN A 103 -7.21 -22.57 10.52
C ASN A 103 -7.36 -23.14 9.11
N GLU A 104 -6.98 -22.38 8.09
CA GLU A 104 -7.02 -22.85 6.71
C GLU A 104 -6.01 -23.98 6.46
N ILE A 105 -4.79 -23.86 6.98
CA ILE A 105 -3.78 -24.93 6.95
C ILE A 105 -4.35 -26.18 7.61
N ALA A 106 -4.91 -26.04 8.81
CA ALA A 106 -5.51 -27.17 9.53
C ALA A 106 -6.66 -27.83 8.77
N GLN A 107 -7.53 -27.04 8.13
CA GLN A 107 -8.64 -27.56 7.33
C GLN A 107 -8.13 -28.33 6.11
N SER A 108 -7.26 -27.71 5.32
CA SER A 108 -6.81 -28.23 4.04
C SER A 108 -5.88 -29.44 4.21
N GLU A 109 -4.87 -29.34 5.09
CA GLU A 109 -3.92 -30.44 5.29
C GLU A 109 -4.59 -31.67 5.93
N CYS A 110 -5.57 -31.48 6.83
CA CYS A 110 -6.34 -32.60 7.36
C CYS A 110 -7.31 -33.19 6.33
N CYS A 111 -7.89 -32.37 5.45
CA CYS A 111 -8.83 -32.84 4.43
C CYS A 111 -8.11 -33.66 3.34
N PHE A 112 -6.95 -33.20 2.89
CA PHE A 112 -6.23 -33.80 1.76
C PHE A 112 -5.15 -34.80 2.19
N GLY A 113 -4.70 -34.75 3.45
CA GLY A 113 -3.56 -35.55 3.93
C GLY A 113 -2.23 -35.15 3.28
N LYS A 114 -2.15 -33.96 2.67
CA LYS A 114 -0.97 -33.44 1.98
C LYS A 114 -0.38 -32.26 2.74
N LYS A 115 0.95 -32.28 2.91
CA LYS A 115 1.72 -31.21 3.56
C LYS A 115 2.99 -30.89 2.75
N PRO A 116 3.36 -29.60 2.58
CA PRO A 116 2.58 -28.43 2.97
C PRO A 116 1.40 -28.21 2.00
N TRP A 117 0.29 -27.67 2.49
CA TRP A 117 -0.79 -27.19 1.61
C TRP A 117 -0.34 -26.00 0.74
N VAL A 118 0.45 -25.09 1.31
CA VAL A 118 1.01 -23.90 0.62
C VAL A 118 2.51 -23.82 0.90
N LYS A 119 3.31 -23.58 -0.15
CA LYS A 119 4.79 -23.49 -0.01
C LYS A 119 5.25 -22.17 0.61
N TYR A 120 4.70 -21.04 0.18
CA TYR A 120 5.11 -19.69 0.58
C TYR A 120 3.92 -18.89 1.10
N TRP A 121 4.06 -18.37 2.32
CA TRP A 121 3.08 -17.48 2.95
C TRP A 121 3.63 -16.07 2.99
N LEU A 122 2.93 -15.13 2.35
CA LEU A 122 3.31 -13.72 2.31
C LEU A 122 2.31 -12.91 3.13
N HIS A 123 2.82 -12.14 4.09
CA HIS A 123 1.97 -11.34 4.97
C HIS A 123 2.35 -9.87 4.95
N ASN A 124 1.42 -9.02 4.51
CA ASN A 124 1.60 -7.58 4.59
C ASN A 124 1.42 -7.09 6.03
N GLN A 125 2.27 -6.15 6.44
CA GLN A 125 2.19 -5.55 7.75
C GLN A 125 1.08 -4.50 7.81
N PHE A 126 0.69 -4.10 9.02
CA PHE A 126 -0.34 -3.10 9.23
C PHE A 126 0.09 -1.71 8.79
N LEU A 127 -0.89 -0.99 8.24
CA LEU A 127 -0.84 0.45 8.12
C LEU A 127 -1.24 1.10 9.46
N GLN A 128 -0.42 2.02 9.92
CA GLN A 128 -0.69 2.90 11.06
C GLN A 128 -1.26 4.23 10.56
N VAL A 129 -1.92 4.97 11.45
CA VAL A 129 -2.42 6.32 11.16
C VAL A 129 -2.04 7.20 12.34
N ASP A 130 -1.29 8.26 12.06
CA ASP A 130 -0.77 9.20 13.05
C ASP A 130 -0.04 8.51 14.21
N GLY A 131 0.80 7.52 13.89
CA GLY A 131 1.56 6.70 14.84
C GLY A 131 0.71 5.65 15.60
N GLY A 132 -0.58 5.58 15.33
CA GLY A 132 -1.55 4.73 16.02
C GLY A 132 -2.11 3.60 15.16
N ARG A 133 -2.93 2.74 15.78
CA ARG A 133 -3.65 1.69 15.04
C ARG A 133 -4.72 2.34 14.15
N MET A 134 -4.83 1.88 12.90
CA MET A 134 -6.01 2.16 12.09
C MET A 134 -7.23 1.40 12.62
N GLY A 135 -8.40 2.04 12.64
CA GLY A 135 -9.64 1.34 12.96
C GLY A 135 -10.88 2.20 12.83
N LYS A 136 -11.96 1.60 12.31
CA LYS A 136 -13.25 2.27 12.13
C LYS A 136 -13.77 2.96 13.41
N SER A 137 -13.58 2.34 14.57
CA SER A 137 -13.99 2.90 15.87
C SER A 137 -13.22 4.15 16.30
N LEU A 138 -12.05 4.38 15.71
CA LEU A 138 -11.20 5.54 15.99
C LEU A 138 -11.46 6.69 15.00
N GLY A 139 -12.31 6.47 13.98
CA GLY A 139 -12.60 7.47 12.96
C GLY A 139 -11.43 7.79 12.02
N ASN A 140 -10.32 7.05 12.11
CA ASN A 140 -9.09 7.28 11.35
C ASN A 140 -8.92 6.32 10.17
N MET A 141 -10.03 5.82 9.63
CA MET A 141 -10.04 4.93 8.47
C MET A 141 -10.49 5.74 7.25
N TYR A 142 -9.59 5.91 6.28
CA TYR A 142 -9.85 6.68 5.07
C TYR A 142 -10.15 5.75 3.90
N SER A 143 -11.24 6.01 3.19
CA SER A 143 -11.58 5.41 1.91
C SER A 143 -10.83 6.09 0.77
N LEU A 144 -10.85 5.50 -0.43
CA LEU A 144 -10.30 6.16 -1.62
C LEU A 144 -11.01 7.48 -1.92
N GLN A 145 -12.31 7.57 -1.65
CA GLN A 145 -13.06 8.81 -1.80
C GLN A 145 -12.54 9.90 -0.85
N ASP A 146 -12.25 9.56 0.41
CA ASP A 146 -11.70 10.53 1.37
C ASP A 146 -10.33 11.08 0.91
N ILE A 147 -9.51 10.24 0.25
CA ILE A 147 -8.24 10.66 -0.34
C ILE A 147 -8.46 11.67 -1.47
N GLN A 148 -9.41 11.38 -2.37
CA GLN A 148 -9.77 12.25 -3.48
C GLN A 148 -10.40 13.56 -3.03
N ASP A 149 -11.32 13.52 -2.06
CA ASP A 149 -12.00 14.69 -1.49
C ASP A 149 -10.99 15.64 -0.80
N LYS A 150 -9.85 15.10 -0.36
CA LYS A 150 -8.72 15.86 0.19
C LYS A 150 -7.78 16.45 -0.87
N GLY A 151 -8.05 16.20 -2.15
CA GLY A 151 -7.29 16.76 -3.28
C GLY A 151 -6.06 15.94 -3.70
N TYR A 152 -6.00 14.66 -3.31
CA TYR A 152 -4.93 13.75 -3.73
C TYR A 152 -5.39 12.81 -4.84
N ASP A 153 -4.47 12.43 -5.72
CA ASP A 153 -4.70 11.35 -6.67
C ASP A 153 -4.56 10.00 -5.92
N VAL A 154 -5.42 9.03 -6.23
CA VAL A 154 -5.31 7.66 -5.70
C VAL A 154 -3.96 7.01 -6.05
N LEU A 155 -3.30 7.45 -7.13
CA LEU A 155 -1.96 7.03 -7.49
C LEU A 155 -0.88 7.63 -6.59
N ASP A 156 -1.14 8.76 -5.92
CA ASP A 156 -0.24 9.28 -4.88
C ASP A 156 -0.26 8.35 -3.66
N LEU A 157 -1.44 7.82 -3.30
CA LEU A 157 -1.57 6.78 -2.26
C LEU A 157 -0.87 5.49 -2.67
N ARG A 158 -0.97 5.10 -3.95
CA ARG A 158 -0.26 3.93 -4.47
C ARG A 158 1.26 4.12 -4.40
N TYR A 159 1.76 5.30 -4.76
CA TYR A 159 3.18 5.63 -4.60
C TYR A 159 3.60 5.55 -3.14
N PHE A 160 2.79 6.10 -2.22
CA PHE A 160 3.01 6.01 -0.78
C PHE A 160 3.24 4.57 -0.35
N PHE A 161 2.41 3.60 -0.76
CA PHE A 161 2.62 2.19 -0.38
C PHE A 161 3.95 1.60 -0.86
N PHE A 162 4.50 2.06 -1.98
CA PHE A 162 5.82 1.62 -2.46
C PHE A 162 7.00 2.25 -1.70
N MET A 163 6.76 3.26 -0.86
CA MET A 163 7.80 3.89 -0.04
C MET A 163 8.18 3.06 1.19
N ALA A 164 7.43 2.00 1.50
CA ALA A 164 7.75 1.05 2.56
C ALA A 164 7.76 -0.40 2.04
N HIS A 165 8.61 -1.24 2.63
CA HIS A 165 8.59 -2.67 2.35
C HIS A 165 7.26 -3.26 2.85
N TYR A 166 6.60 -4.17 2.11
CA TYR A 166 5.27 -4.69 2.48
C TYR A 166 5.22 -5.38 3.85
N ARG A 167 6.37 -5.84 4.36
CA ARG A 167 6.55 -6.47 5.67
C ARG A 167 6.83 -5.49 6.82
N SER A 168 6.98 -4.21 6.52
CA SER A 168 7.26 -3.15 7.50
C SER A 168 5.98 -2.40 7.85
N PHE A 169 5.87 -1.96 9.10
CA PHE A 169 4.84 -0.98 9.45
C PHE A 169 5.06 0.28 8.63
N GLN A 170 3.97 0.86 8.16
CA GLN A 170 3.98 2.12 7.47
C GLN A 170 2.98 3.04 8.14
N ASP A 171 3.38 4.29 8.39
CA ASP A 171 2.53 5.26 9.06
C ASP A 171 1.92 6.22 8.04
N PHE A 172 0.60 6.19 7.93
CA PHE A 172 -0.16 7.12 7.11
C PHE A 172 -0.40 8.41 7.89
N THR A 173 0.14 9.49 7.36
CA THR A 173 -0.22 10.86 7.72
C THR A 173 -0.45 11.65 6.43
N TRP A 174 -1.18 12.76 6.52
CA TRP A 174 -1.41 13.61 5.35
C TRP A 174 -0.09 14.22 4.85
N GLU A 175 0.87 14.47 5.74
CA GLU A 175 2.22 14.95 5.39
C GLU A 175 3.00 13.89 4.60
N ASN A 176 2.91 12.62 5.01
CA ASN A 176 3.55 11.51 4.29
C ASN A 176 2.91 11.30 2.92
N LEU A 177 1.57 11.44 2.82
CA LEU A 177 0.89 11.37 1.52
C LEU A 177 1.26 12.56 0.61
N THR A 178 1.38 13.78 1.15
CA THR A 178 1.91 14.94 0.40
C THR A 178 3.32 14.68 -0.09
N SER A 179 4.17 14.07 0.74
CA SER A 179 5.53 13.71 0.34
C SER A 179 5.54 12.69 -0.80
N ALA A 180 4.65 11.69 -0.75
CA ALA A 180 4.48 10.71 -1.82
C ALA A 180 3.98 11.34 -3.12
N GLN A 181 2.99 12.24 -3.05
CA GLN A 181 2.51 13.01 -4.20
C GLN A 181 3.66 13.80 -4.86
N ASN A 182 4.43 14.54 -4.06
CA ASN A 182 5.55 15.33 -4.55
C ASN A 182 6.64 14.44 -5.19
N ALA A 183 6.94 13.29 -4.58
CA ALA A 183 7.88 12.32 -5.12
C ALA A 183 7.40 11.74 -6.46
N ARG A 184 6.12 11.35 -6.57
CA ARG A 184 5.52 10.85 -7.82
C ARG A 184 5.55 11.92 -8.92
N LYS A 185 5.13 13.15 -8.61
CA LYS A 185 5.18 14.28 -9.56
C LYS A 185 6.60 14.56 -10.03
N ASN A 186 7.57 14.55 -9.13
CA ASN A 186 8.98 14.72 -9.49
C ASN A 186 9.51 13.60 -10.39
N LEU A 187 9.11 12.36 -10.11
CA LEU A 187 9.47 11.22 -10.95
C LEU A 187 8.90 11.36 -12.36
N LYS A 188 7.61 11.71 -12.47
CA LYS A 188 6.92 12.00 -13.74
C LYS A 188 7.61 13.13 -14.50
N LYS A 189 7.97 14.24 -13.83
CA LYS A 189 8.74 15.36 -14.42
C LYS A 189 10.12 14.93 -14.95
N LYS A 190 10.84 14.06 -14.24
CA LYS A 190 12.14 13.54 -14.72
C LYS A 190 11.96 12.70 -15.99
N ILE A 191 10.97 11.81 -15.99
CA ILE A 191 10.65 10.92 -17.12
C ILE A 191 10.20 11.72 -18.35
N ALA A 192 9.39 12.77 -18.16
CA ALA A 192 8.92 13.64 -19.24
C ALA A 192 10.04 14.30 -20.06
N LYS A 193 11.23 14.51 -19.49
CA LYS A 193 12.41 15.00 -20.22
C LYS A 193 12.90 14.04 -21.32
N TYR A 194 12.53 12.78 -21.19
CA TYR A 194 12.94 11.68 -22.06
C TYR A 194 11.74 11.01 -22.76
N SER A 195 10.53 11.55 -22.64
CA SER A 195 9.30 10.93 -23.19
C SER A 195 9.34 10.78 -24.71
N ASN A 196 10.00 11.71 -25.42
CA ASN A 196 10.22 11.64 -26.86
C ASN A 196 11.22 10.54 -27.28
N GLN A 197 11.89 9.90 -26.31
CA GLN A 197 12.84 8.80 -26.50
C GLN A 197 12.24 7.45 -26.09
N ALA A 198 10.95 7.40 -25.71
CA ALA A 198 10.34 6.16 -25.29
C ALA A 198 10.12 5.23 -26.49
N SER A 199 11.02 4.27 -26.70
CA SER A 199 10.75 3.10 -27.55
C SER A 199 10.09 1.98 -26.73
N PRO A 200 9.36 1.05 -27.39
CA PRO A 200 8.84 -0.13 -26.71
C PRO A 200 9.99 -0.95 -26.11
N TRP A 201 9.81 -1.46 -24.89
CA TRP A 201 10.74 -2.41 -24.29
C TRP A 201 10.87 -3.65 -25.17
N ARG A 202 12.10 -3.95 -25.63
CA ARG A 202 12.40 -5.10 -26.50
C ARG A 202 13.18 -6.20 -25.80
N GLY A 203 13.69 -5.95 -24.59
CA GLY A 203 14.22 -7.03 -23.75
C GLY A 203 13.07 -7.97 -23.37
N GLY A 204 13.35 -9.26 -23.18
CA GLY A 204 12.41 -10.11 -22.45
C GLY A 204 12.22 -9.59 -21.02
N VAL A 205 11.43 -10.30 -20.20
CA VAL A 205 11.64 -10.18 -18.74
C VAL A 205 13.00 -10.81 -18.48
N PRO A 206 14.04 -10.08 -18.03
CA PRO A 206 15.32 -10.70 -17.74
C PRO A 206 15.11 -11.62 -16.54
N LEU A 207 15.08 -12.93 -16.80
CA LEU A 207 15.11 -13.94 -15.74
C LEU A 207 16.45 -13.77 -15.01
N CYS A 208 16.45 -13.80 -13.68
CA CYS A 208 17.66 -13.55 -12.91
C CYS A 208 18.79 -14.50 -13.34
N GLY A 209 20.02 -13.98 -13.40
CA GLY A 209 21.22 -14.79 -13.64
C GLY A 209 22.05 -14.44 -14.87
N THR A 210 21.67 -13.44 -15.68
CA THR A 210 22.63 -12.85 -16.62
C THR A 210 23.46 -11.81 -15.88
N GLU A 211 24.74 -12.12 -15.64
CA GLU A 211 25.78 -11.13 -15.35
C GLU A 211 25.88 -10.17 -16.54
N GLY A 212 24.96 -9.21 -16.61
CA GLY A 212 24.90 -8.15 -17.60
C GLY A 212 25.29 -6.84 -16.96
N SER A 213 26.17 -6.08 -17.61
CA SER A 213 26.62 -4.73 -17.23
C SER A 213 25.53 -3.66 -17.33
N ASP A 214 24.27 -4.05 -17.46
CA ASP A 214 23.20 -3.16 -17.87
C ASP A 214 22.60 -2.45 -16.66
N ASN A 215 22.32 -1.15 -16.80
CA ASN A 215 21.95 -0.30 -15.68
C ASN A 215 20.63 -0.72 -14.99
N TYR A 216 19.74 -1.44 -15.70
CA TYR A 216 18.47 -1.95 -15.17
C TYR A 216 18.58 -3.25 -14.34
N SER A 217 19.74 -3.92 -14.34
CA SER A 217 19.96 -5.14 -13.54
C SER A 217 19.80 -4.90 -12.02
N ASN A 218 20.22 -3.73 -11.54
CA ASN A 218 20.07 -3.31 -10.13
C ASN A 218 18.60 -3.17 -9.73
N ILE A 219 17.75 -2.67 -10.64
CA ILE A 219 16.32 -2.57 -10.44
C ILE A 219 15.70 -3.97 -10.24
N LEU A 220 16.03 -4.93 -11.11
CA LEU A 220 15.51 -6.29 -11.00
C LEU A 220 16.01 -7.02 -9.76
N THR A 221 17.30 -6.85 -9.43
CA THR A 221 17.90 -7.42 -8.23
C THR A 221 17.13 -6.98 -6.99
N THR A 222 16.81 -5.69 -6.94
CA THR A 222 16.02 -5.11 -5.85
C THR A 222 14.59 -5.63 -5.82
N LEU A 223 13.93 -5.76 -6.97
CA LEU A 223 12.58 -6.32 -7.03
C LEU A 223 12.53 -7.80 -6.61
N PHE A 224 13.56 -8.58 -6.95
CA PHE A 224 13.67 -9.99 -6.60
C PHE A 224 14.13 -10.24 -5.16
N ASP A 225 14.68 -9.23 -4.51
CA ASP A 225 14.88 -9.20 -3.06
C ASP A 225 13.54 -8.92 -2.36
N ASP A 226 12.67 -9.93 -2.28
CA ASP A 226 11.38 -9.90 -1.56
C ASP A 226 10.48 -8.69 -1.91
N PHE A 227 10.43 -8.28 -3.19
CA PHE A 227 9.64 -7.14 -3.64
C PHE A 227 10.01 -5.82 -2.93
N ASN A 228 11.31 -5.53 -2.81
CA ASN A 228 11.82 -4.33 -2.15
C ASN A 228 11.53 -3.03 -2.94
N THR A 229 10.26 -2.63 -2.93
CA THR A 229 9.77 -1.45 -3.65
C THR A 229 10.39 -0.11 -3.23
N PRO A 230 10.80 0.13 -1.97
CA PRO A 230 11.50 1.36 -1.62
C PRO A 230 12.84 1.50 -2.34
N ASN A 231 13.65 0.45 -2.35
CA ASN A 231 14.94 0.44 -3.04
C ASN A 231 14.74 0.47 -4.56
N LEU A 232 13.67 -0.15 -5.07
CA LEU A 232 13.30 -0.08 -6.49
C LEU A 232 13.10 1.37 -6.93
N LEU A 233 12.33 2.15 -6.17
CA LEU A 233 12.12 3.57 -6.44
C LEU A 233 13.42 4.38 -6.35
N ALA A 234 14.33 4.02 -5.44
CA ALA A 234 15.64 4.65 -5.30
C ALA A 234 16.53 4.38 -6.54
N GLU A 235 16.60 3.14 -7.01
CA GLU A 235 17.37 2.78 -8.20
C GLU A 235 16.79 3.39 -9.48
N ILE A 236 15.45 3.48 -9.62
CA ILE A 236 14.81 4.24 -10.72
C ILE A 236 15.25 5.71 -10.69
N ASN A 237 15.21 6.35 -9.51
CA ASN A 237 15.62 7.76 -9.38
C ASN A 237 17.11 7.98 -9.71
N LYS A 238 17.96 7.01 -9.38
CA LYS A 238 19.40 7.03 -9.70
C LYS A 238 19.62 6.86 -11.20
N LEU A 239 18.91 5.93 -11.83
CA LEU A 239 18.98 5.64 -13.26
C LEU A 239 18.60 6.86 -14.10
N LEU A 240 17.54 7.59 -13.69
CA LEU A 240 17.07 8.80 -14.36
C LEU A 240 18.03 10.00 -14.29
N LYS A 241 19.20 9.89 -13.66
CA LYS A 241 20.21 10.96 -13.72
C LYS A 241 20.83 11.09 -15.11
N ASN A 242 21.12 9.96 -15.76
CA ASN A 242 21.67 9.88 -17.11
C ASN A 242 21.18 8.58 -17.79
N PRO A 243 19.87 8.47 -18.08
CA PRO A 243 19.31 7.23 -18.61
C PRO A 243 19.66 7.04 -20.09
N SER A 244 19.81 5.79 -20.53
CA SER A 244 19.76 5.42 -21.94
C SER A 244 18.32 5.31 -22.44
N GLU A 245 18.12 5.19 -23.76
CA GLU A 245 16.80 4.94 -24.34
C GLU A 245 16.18 3.64 -23.81
N GLU A 246 17.01 2.60 -23.67
CA GLU A 246 16.62 1.29 -23.16
C GLU A 246 16.19 1.36 -21.68
N ASP A 247 16.87 2.18 -20.88
CA ASP A 247 16.50 2.41 -19.47
C ASP A 247 15.11 3.04 -19.35
N ILE A 248 14.80 4.03 -20.20
CA ILE A 248 13.48 4.67 -20.23
C ILE A 248 12.40 3.68 -20.68
N ALA A 249 12.68 2.88 -21.71
CA ALA A 249 11.78 1.83 -22.17
C ALA A 249 11.50 0.80 -21.07
N PHE A 250 12.51 0.41 -20.29
CA PHE A 250 12.36 -0.51 -19.17
C PHE A 250 11.54 0.09 -18.02
N ILE A 251 11.79 1.36 -17.65
CA ILE A 251 10.99 2.05 -16.63
C ILE A 251 9.51 2.15 -17.08
N ASN A 252 9.25 2.40 -18.37
CA ASN A 252 7.90 2.39 -18.93
C ASN A 252 7.25 1.01 -18.83
N TYR A 253 8.00 -0.05 -19.14
CA TYR A 253 7.52 -1.42 -18.96
C TYR A 253 7.16 -1.71 -17.49
N LEU A 254 8.03 -1.34 -16.54
CA LEU A 254 7.76 -1.49 -15.11
C LEU A 254 6.53 -0.71 -14.67
N ASP A 255 6.37 0.53 -15.14
CA ASP A 255 5.19 1.33 -14.82
C ASP A 255 3.91 0.71 -15.40
N THR A 256 3.99 0.25 -16.64
CA THR A 256 2.86 -0.36 -17.34
C THR A 256 2.43 -1.69 -16.75
N HIS A 257 3.35 -2.51 -16.21
CA HIS A 257 3.04 -3.87 -15.80
C HIS A 257 3.05 -4.10 -14.28
N PHE A 258 3.78 -3.28 -13.52
CA PHE A 258 3.98 -3.49 -12.08
C PHE A 258 3.59 -2.27 -11.26
N LEU A 259 4.27 -1.14 -11.46
CA LEU A 259 4.09 0.04 -10.60
C LEU A 259 2.71 0.65 -10.80
N LYS A 260 2.22 0.80 -12.05
CA LYS A 260 0.92 1.40 -12.37
C LYS A 260 0.75 2.78 -11.74
N LEU A 261 1.77 3.63 -11.82
CA LEU A 261 1.84 4.96 -11.22
C LEU A 261 1.57 6.08 -12.22
N ASP A 262 1.29 5.76 -13.49
CA ASP A 262 0.99 6.73 -14.54
C ASP A 262 2.13 7.73 -14.78
N LEU A 263 3.35 7.20 -14.89
CA LEU A 263 4.58 8.00 -14.98
C LEU A 263 4.85 8.53 -16.38
N PHE A 264 4.21 7.97 -17.42
CA PHE A 264 4.47 8.29 -18.83
C PHE A 264 3.34 9.04 -19.54
N THR A 265 2.18 9.19 -18.91
CA THR A 265 1.06 9.95 -19.49
C THR A 265 1.37 11.45 -19.43
N ASN A 266 1.03 12.18 -20.51
CA ASN A 266 1.52 13.54 -20.79
C ASN A 266 1.44 14.50 -19.59
N SER A 267 2.50 15.30 -19.48
CA SER A 267 2.74 16.28 -18.42
C SER A 267 1.96 17.59 -18.56
N GLU A 268 1.05 17.72 -19.53
CA GLU A 268 0.20 18.92 -19.66
C GLU A 268 -0.69 19.12 -18.41
N ASP A 269 -1.00 18.05 -17.68
CA ASP A 269 -1.65 18.13 -16.37
C ASP A 269 -0.70 18.49 -15.21
N ILE A 270 0.62 18.41 -15.40
CA ILE A 270 1.61 18.68 -14.35
C ILE A 270 1.85 20.19 -14.19
N GLU A 271 1.63 20.98 -15.25
CA GLU A 271 1.61 22.45 -15.15
C GLU A 271 0.31 22.96 -14.51
N ASN A 272 -0.79 22.20 -14.59
CA ASN A 272 -2.06 22.56 -13.96
C ASN A 272 -2.28 21.96 -12.55
N THR A 273 -1.36 21.12 -12.07
CA THR A 273 -1.43 20.50 -10.73
C THR A 273 -0.24 20.84 -9.84
N THR A 274 0.52 21.89 -10.17
CA THR A 274 1.05 22.72 -9.09
C THR A 274 -0.18 23.15 -8.30
N ASN A 275 -0.30 22.65 -7.08
CA ASN A 275 -0.99 23.36 -6.03
C ASN A 275 -0.21 24.66 -5.78
N ASP A 276 -0.17 25.55 -6.78
CA ASP A 276 -0.41 26.94 -6.52
C ASP A 276 -1.80 26.95 -5.89
N LYS A 277 -1.84 26.72 -4.57
CA LYS A 277 -2.89 27.26 -3.73
C LYS A 277 -2.95 28.70 -4.17
N ILE A 278 -3.95 29.05 -4.99
CA ILE A 278 -4.15 30.36 -5.60
C ILE A 278 -3.60 31.36 -4.62
N ILE A 279 -2.41 31.90 -4.94
CA ILE A 279 -1.75 32.81 -4.03
C ILE A 279 -2.75 33.97 -3.94
N PRO A 280 -3.26 34.31 -2.74
CA PRO A 280 -4.28 35.34 -2.63
C PRO A 280 -3.80 36.60 -3.34
N GLU A 281 -4.70 37.29 -4.05
CA GLU A 281 -4.38 38.50 -4.83
C GLU A 281 -3.67 39.56 -3.97
N GLU A 282 -3.96 39.57 -2.67
CA GLU A 282 -3.28 40.37 -1.65
C GLU A 282 -1.77 40.07 -1.55
N ILE A 283 -1.38 38.78 -1.57
CA ILE A 283 0.04 38.37 -1.49
C ILE A 283 0.78 38.69 -2.79
N ILE A 284 0.12 38.54 -3.94
CA ILE A 284 0.67 38.96 -5.25
C ILE A 284 0.90 40.47 -5.26
N THR A 285 -0.07 41.24 -4.76
CA THR A 285 0.03 42.70 -4.64
C THR A 285 1.20 43.11 -3.75
N LEU A 286 1.38 42.45 -2.60
CA LEU A 286 2.53 42.69 -1.71
C LEU A 286 3.87 42.37 -2.40
N ALA A 287 3.92 41.31 -3.20
CA ALA A 287 5.13 40.92 -3.93
C ALA A 287 5.49 41.92 -5.05
N GLU A 288 4.50 42.44 -5.79
CA GLU A 288 4.71 43.49 -6.78
C GLU A 288 5.12 44.83 -6.13
N GLN A 289 4.48 45.21 -5.02
CA GLN A 289 4.90 46.39 -4.25
C GLN A 289 6.35 46.25 -3.76
N ARG A 290 6.75 45.04 -3.32
CA ARG A 290 8.13 44.76 -2.91
C ARG A 290 9.09 44.88 -4.08
N LYS A 291 8.72 44.36 -5.25
CA LYS A 291 9.52 44.47 -6.49
C LYS A 291 9.73 45.93 -6.86
N GLN A 292 8.68 46.74 -6.81
CA GLN A 292 8.76 48.18 -7.07
C GLN A 292 9.65 48.90 -6.05
N ALA A 293 9.50 48.59 -4.75
CA ALA A 293 10.36 49.13 -3.69
C ALA A 293 11.85 48.80 -3.92
N LYS A 294 12.17 47.59 -4.41
CA LYS A 294 13.56 47.22 -4.78
C LYS A 294 14.08 47.98 -6.00
N ILE A 295 13.24 48.22 -7.00
CA ILE A 295 13.60 49.03 -8.19
C ILE A 295 13.91 50.48 -7.76
N GLU A 296 13.11 51.02 -6.85
CA GLU A 296 13.28 52.36 -6.27
C GLU A 296 14.38 52.43 -5.20
N LYS A 297 15.08 51.31 -4.93
CA LYS A 297 16.13 51.16 -3.90
C LYS A 297 15.66 51.50 -2.48
N ASN A 298 14.36 51.38 -2.21
CA ASN A 298 13.79 51.48 -0.88
C ASN A 298 13.83 50.11 -0.18
N TYR A 299 15.01 49.73 0.31
CA TYR A 299 15.25 48.42 0.93
C TYR A 299 14.48 48.22 2.24
N THR A 300 14.25 49.29 3.00
CA THR A 300 13.46 49.24 4.24
C THR A 300 12.03 48.79 3.96
N LEU A 301 11.37 49.41 2.97
CA LEU A 301 10.02 49.01 2.56
C LEU A 301 9.99 47.60 1.95
N ALA A 302 11.03 47.21 1.21
CA ALA A 302 11.12 45.87 0.63
C ALA A 302 11.22 44.76 1.70
N ASP A 303 11.93 45.01 2.81
CA ASP A 303 12.02 44.09 3.94
C ASP A 303 10.74 44.03 4.75
N GLU A 304 10.06 45.17 4.97
CA GLU A 304 8.74 45.21 5.61
C GLU A 304 7.71 44.38 4.84
N LEU A 305 7.67 44.51 3.52
CA LEU A 305 6.77 43.74 2.66
C LEU A 305 7.13 42.25 2.62
N ARG A 306 8.42 41.91 2.68
CA ARG A 306 8.87 40.51 2.80
C ARG A 306 8.35 39.87 4.09
N ASN A 307 8.45 40.58 5.21
CA ASN A 307 7.99 40.07 6.49
C ASN A 307 6.47 39.87 6.49
N LYS A 308 5.69 40.79 5.90
CA LYS A 308 4.23 40.61 5.74
C LYS A 308 3.85 39.37 4.92
N ILE A 309 4.60 39.09 3.84
CA ILE A 309 4.42 37.88 3.03
C ILE A 309 4.74 36.63 3.88
N GLN A 310 5.79 36.68 4.68
CA GLN A 310 6.21 35.60 5.58
C GLN A 310 5.23 35.34 6.72
N ASP A 311 4.69 36.39 7.33
CA ASP A 311 3.68 36.30 8.39
C ASP A 311 2.35 35.71 7.88
N ALA A 312 2.04 35.91 6.60
CA ALA A 312 0.92 35.26 5.91
C ALA A 312 1.18 33.79 5.54
N GLY A 313 2.36 33.25 5.90
CA GLY A 313 2.75 31.87 5.63
C GLY A 313 3.23 31.62 4.21
N TYR A 314 3.83 32.62 3.55
CA TYR A 314 4.42 32.50 2.21
C TYR A 314 5.89 32.95 2.23
N THR A 315 6.72 32.34 1.39
CA THR A 315 8.12 32.72 1.20
C THR A 315 8.32 33.32 -0.19
N ILE A 316 9.10 34.41 -0.26
CA ILE A 316 9.47 35.05 -1.52
C ILE A 316 10.96 34.90 -1.78
N LYS A 317 11.31 34.38 -2.96
CA LYS A 317 12.69 34.19 -3.42
C LYS A 317 12.94 35.02 -4.67
N ASP A 318 14.00 35.82 -4.66
CA ASP A 318 14.37 36.60 -5.84
C ASP A 318 15.04 35.68 -6.89
N THR A 319 14.67 35.84 -8.16
CA THR A 319 15.23 35.10 -9.30
C THR A 319 15.76 36.07 -10.36
N ALA A 320 16.49 35.57 -11.36
CA ALA A 320 17.01 36.42 -12.45
C ALA A 320 15.88 37.09 -13.28
N GLU A 321 14.68 36.49 -13.29
CA GLU A 321 13.52 36.93 -14.07
C GLU A 321 12.50 37.72 -13.22
N GLY A 322 12.73 37.85 -11.90
CA GLY A 322 11.86 38.58 -10.99
C GLY A 322 11.86 37.98 -9.59
N TYR A 323 10.77 37.31 -9.24
CA TYR A 323 10.60 36.65 -7.96
C TYR A 323 9.73 35.40 -8.09
N GLU A 324 9.90 34.48 -7.16
CA GLU A 324 9.13 33.24 -7.02
C GLU A 324 8.50 33.23 -5.62
N LEU A 325 7.19 32.97 -5.55
CA LEU A 325 6.43 32.85 -4.30
C LEU A 325 6.13 31.38 -4.04
N ASN A 326 6.40 30.93 -2.82
CA ASN A 326 6.09 29.58 -2.36
C ASN A 326 5.29 29.67 -1.06
N LYS A 327 4.38 28.72 -0.81
CA LYS A 327 3.73 28.59 0.49
C LYS A 327 4.54 27.67 1.40
#